data_AF-A0A316BB57-F1
#
_entry.id   AF-A0A316BB57-F1
#
_cell.length_a   1.000
_cell.length_b   1.000
_cell.length_c   1.000
_cell.angle_alpha   90.00
_cell.angle_beta   90.00
_cell.angle_gamma   90.00
#
_symmetry.space_group_name_H-M   'P 1'
#
loop_
_entity.id
_entity.type
_entity.pdbx_description
1 polymer ?
#
loop_
_entity_poly.entity_id
_entity_poly.type
_entity_poly.pdbx_seq_one_letter_code
_entity_poly.pdbx_strand_id
1 'polypeptide(L)'
;MIDYETIARGNHRSGMNCAMAVYDALGMNNPNKTAAPRPRENGGMCGAVLAAEQTIRELGGTDEDIAEFERRFIEKHKYLKCGELRGFLSGKCNDYVGTAAAIVGQMGIIE
;
A
#
# COMPACT_ATOMS: atom_id res chain seq x y z
N MET A 1 13.85 13.02 3.99
CA MET A 1 12.75 12.05 4.13
C MET A 1 12.41 11.55 2.74
N ILE A 2 12.36 10.23 2.54
CA ILE A 2 12.07 9.64 1.22
C ILE A 2 10.61 9.92 0.86
N ASP A 3 10.36 10.37 -0.36
CA ASP A 3 9.01 10.63 -0.86
C ASP A 3 8.39 9.34 -1.44
N TYR A 4 7.95 8.47 -0.53
CA TYR A 4 7.33 7.20 -0.86
C TYR A 4 6.04 7.34 -1.70
N GLU A 5 5.31 8.46 -1.56
CA GLU A 5 4.10 8.74 -2.36
C GLU A 5 4.46 8.86 -3.84
N THR A 6 5.44 9.71 -4.14
CA THR A 6 5.87 9.98 -5.53
C THR A 6 6.48 8.73 -6.16
N ILE A 7 7.27 7.96 -5.41
CA ILE A 7 7.87 6.71 -5.91
C ILE A 7 6.78 5.70 -6.25
N ALA A 8 5.84 5.41 -5.34
CA ALA A 8 4.77 4.44 -5.58
C ALA A 8 3.87 4.84 -6.76
N ARG A 9 3.59 6.13 -6.91
CA ARG A 9 2.88 6.66 -8.07
C ARG A 9 3.66 6.52 -9.37
N GLY A 10 4.96 6.78 -9.34
CA GLY A 10 5.84 6.57 -10.48
C GLY A 10 5.83 5.10 -10.93
N ASN A 11 6.04 4.19 -9.98
CA ASN A 11 6.03 2.74 -10.22
C ASN A 11 4.73 2.26 -10.85
N HIS A 12 3.58 2.68 -10.32
CA HIS A 12 2.29 2.29 -10.88
C HIS A 12 2.04 2.87 -12.27
N ARG A 13 2.44 4.12 -12.52
CA ARG A 13 2.38 4.73 -13.87
C ARG A 13 3.26 4.01 -14.88
N SER A 14 4.36 3.42 -14.44
CA SER A 14 5.27 2.61 -15.26
C SER A 14 4.75 1.21 -15.58
N GLY A 15 3.54 0.86 -15.14
CA GLY A 15 2.88 -0.42 -15.46
C GLY A 15 2.97 -1.47 -14.34
N MET A 16 3.57 -1.16 -13.18
CA MET A 16 3.47 -2.04 -12.03
C MET A 16 2.03 -2.12 -11.53
N ASN A 17 1.60 -3.31 -11.10
CA ASN A 17 0.31 -3.45 -10.44
C ASN A 17 0.31 -2.73 -9.07
N CYS A 18 -0.87 -2.52 -8.49
CA CYS A 18 -1.02 -1.73 -7.26
C CYS A 18 -0.18 -2.24 -6.08
N ALA A 19 -0.06 -3.56 -5.92
CA ALA A 19 0.71 -4.14 -4.84
C ALA A 19 2.21 -3.95 -5.07
N MET A 20 2.71 -4.33 -6.24
CA MET A 20 4.13 -4.16 -6.59
C MET A 20 4.59 -2.71 -6.50
N ALA A 21 3.76 -1.76 -6.94
CA ALA A 21 4.12 -0.35 -6.91
C ALA A 21 4.40 0.17 -5.49
N VAL A 22 3.60 -0.23 -4.51
CA VAL A 22 3.78 0.13 -3.08
C VAL A 22 4.96 -0.64 -2.51
N TYR A 23 4.99 -1.95 -2.74
CA TYR A 23 6.00 -2.84 -2.17
C TYR A 23 7.42 -2.48 -2.63
N ASP A 24 7.59 -2.17 -3.92
CA ASP A 24 8.85 -1.66 -4.47
C ASP A 24 9.22 -0.28 -3.92
N ALA A 25 8.25 0.63 -3.80
CA ALA A 25 8.50 1.96 -3.26
C ALA A 25 9.01 1.93 -1.82
N LEU A 26 8.53 0.98 -1.01
CA LEU A 26 8.94 0.79 0.39
C LEU A 26 10.19 -0.09 0.53
N GLY A 27 10.91 -0.38 -0.57
CA GLY A 27 12.17 -1.11 -0.55
C GLY A 27 12.04 -2.61 -0.33
N MET A 28 10.83 -3.17 -0.46
CA MET A 28 10.55 -4.58 -0.21
C MET A 28 10.84 -5.47 -1.42
N ASN A 29 11.14 -4.89 -2.59
CA ASN A 29 11.52 -5.62 -3.79
C ASN A 29 13.01 -6.01 -3.74
N ASN A 30 13.36 -6.95 -2.86
CA ASN A 30 14.70 -7.54 -2.73
C ASN A 30 14.56 -9.07 -2.74
N PRO A 31 15.49 -9.83 -3.36
CA PRO A 31 15.47 -11.30 -3.35
C PRO A 31 15.38 -11.96 -1.96
N ASN A 32 15.71 -11.24 -0.88
CA ASN A 32 15.63 -11.72 0.49
C ASN A 32 14.30 -11.40 1.20
N LYS A 33 13.36 -10.74 0.53
CA LYS A 33 12.03 -10.38 1.06
C LYS A 33 10.94 -11.19 0.37
N THR A 34 9.74 -11.17 0.93
CA THR A 34 8.65 -11.97 0.36
C THR A 34 8.13 -11.33 -0.94
N ALA A 35 7.35 -12.07 -1.73
CA ALA A 35 6.78 -11.52 -2.95
C ALA A 35 5.63 -10.56 -2.61
N ALA A 36 5.47 -9.50 -3.40
CA ALA A 36 4.32 -8.62 -3.29
C ALA A 36 2.99 -9.43 -3.36
N PRO A 37 2.00 -9.11 -2.52
CA PRO A 37 0.73 -9.84 -2.48
C PRO A 37 -0.02 -9.69 -3.80
N ARG A 38 -0.85 -10.67 -4.18
CA ARG A 38 -1.63 -10.50 -5.41
C ARG A 38 -2.76 -9.50 -5.14
N PRO A 39 -2.99 -8.52 -6.03
CA PRO A 39 -4.08 -7.58 -5.86
C PRO A 39 -5.44 -8.30 -5.76
N ARG A 40 -6.34 -7.81 -4.89
CA ARG A 40 -7.69 -8.37 -4.66
C ARG A 40 -7.72 -9.74 -3.99
N GLU A 41 -6.61 -10.21 -3.45
CA GLU A 41 -6.62 -11.29 -2.46
C GLU A 41 -7.40 -10.88 -1.20
N ASN A 42 -7.67 -11.86 -0.34
CA ASN A 42 -8.38 -11.67 0.93
C ASN A 42 -9.73 -10.96 0.77
N GLY A 43 -10.61 -11.51 -0.05
CA GLY A 43 -11.98 -11.00 -0.20
C GLY A 43 -12.07 -9.68 -0.99
N GLY A 44 -11.14 -9.45 -1.93
CA GLY A 44 -11.19 -8.30 -2.84
C GLY A 44 -10.46 -7.05 -2.32
N MET A 45 -9.55 -7.20 -1.36
CA MET A 45 -8.82 -6.10 -0.75
C MET A 45 -7.96 -5.35 -1.78
N CYS A 46 -7.78 -4.04 -1.60
CA CYS A 46 -6.94 -3.25 -2.48
C CYS A 46 -5.49 -3.77 -2.44
N GLY A 47 -4.86 -3.94 -3.62
CA GLY A 47 -3.46 -4.39 -3.68
C GLY A 47 -2.50 -3.44 -2.97
N ALA A 48 -2.79 -2.13 -2.95
CA ALA A 48 -2.00 -1.14 -2.21
C ALA A 48 -2.10 -1.33 -0.69
N VAL A 49 -3.29 -1.70 -0.19
CA VAL A 49 -3.55 -1.98 1.23
C VAL A 49 -2.84 -3.26 1.63
N LEU A 50 -3.01 -4.34 0.88
CA LEU A 50 -2.33 -5.62 1.13
C LEU A 50 -0.81 -5.47 1.17
N ALA A 51 -0.23 -4.74 0.21
CA ALA A 51 1.21 -4.52 0.16
C ALA A 51 1.72 -3.71 1.37
N ALA A 52 0.96 -2.70 1.81
CA ALA A 52 1.31 -1.91 2.98
C ALA A 52 1.24 -2.75 4.27
N GLU A 53 0.18 -3.51 4.49
CA GLU A 53 0.08 -4.38 5.68
C GLU A 53 1.21 -5.42 5.71
N GLN A 54 1.50 -6.04 4.56
CA GLN A 54 2.57 -7.02 4.46
C GLN A 54 3.94 -6.38 4.71
N THR A 55 4.15 -5.16 4.23
CA THR A 55 5.37 -4.39 4.53
C THR A 55 5.50 -4.12 6.03
N ILE A 56 4.43 -3.69 6.70
CA ILE A 56 4.42 -3.46 8.15
C ILE A 56 4.81 -4.75 8.90
N ARG A 57 4.20 -5.89 8.56
CA ARG A 57 4.52 -7.19 9.17
C ARG A 57 6.00 -7.58 8.98
N GLU A 58 6.53 -7.38 7.78
CA GLU A 58 7.93 -7.76 7.46
C GLU A 58 9.00 -6.84 8.04
N LEU A 59 8.61 -5.66 8.48
CA LEU A 59 9.46 -4.73 9.20
C LEU A 59 9.27 -4.84 10.72
N GLY A 60 8.50 -5.83 11.19
CA GLY A 60 8.31 -6.12 12.60
C GLY A 60 7.23 -5.28 13.29
N GLY A 61 6.39 -4.58 12.53
CA GLY A 61 5.22 -3.88 13.06
C GLY A 61 4.15 -4.83 13.59
N THR A 62 3.28 -4.32 14.45
CA THR A 62 2.23 -5.10 15.15
C THR A 62 0.87 -5.01 14.45
N ASP A 63 -0.11 -5.77 14.95
CA ASP A 63 -1.49 -5.65 14.48
C ASP A 63 -2.09 -4.27 14.78
N GLU A 64 -1.64 -3.59 15.83
CA GLU A 64 -2.02 -2.19 16.11
C GLU A 64 -1.47 -1.22 15.05
N ASP A 65 -0.25 -1.44 14.55
CA ASP A 65 0.30 -0.64 13.45
C ASP A 65 -0.53 -0.84 12.17
N ILE A 66 -0.94 -2.07 11.89
CA ILE A 66 -1.80 -2.39 10.75
C ILE A 66 -3.16 -1.70 10.90
N ALA A 67 -3.78 -1.78 12.08
CA ALA A 67 -5.05 -1.12 12.35
C ALA A 67 -4.94 0.41 12.22
N GLU A 68 -3.82 1.00 12.65
CA GLU A 68 -3.56 2.43 12.48
C GLU A 68 -3.38 2.80 11.00
N PHE A 69 -2.66 1.99 10.23
CA PHE A 69 -2.56 2.15 8.78
C PHE A 69 -3.95 2.11 8.11
N GLU A 70 -4.76 1.09 8.42
CA GLU A 70 -6.10 0.92 7.85
C GLU A 70 -6.99 2.11 8.22
N ARG A 71 -6.97 2.55 9.48
CA ARG A 71 -7.72 3.73 9.95
C ARG A 71 -7.37 4.96 9.12
N ARG A 72 -6.08 5.27 8.97
CA ARG A 72 -5.59 6.42 8.19
C ARG A 72 -5.95 6.31 6.71
N PHE A 73 -5.92 5.11 6.15
CA PHE A 73 -6.32 4.87 4.76
C PHE A 73 -7.83 5.08 4.58
N ILE A 74 -8.66 4.55 5.48
CA ILE A 74 -10.11 4.70 5.48
C ILE A 74 -10.53 6.17 5.68
N GLU A 75 -9.83 6.93 6.52
CA GLU A 75 -10.11 8.36 6.69
C GLU A 75 -10.05 9.12 5.35
N LYS A 76 -9.06 8.77 4.51
CA LYS A 76 -8.85 9.40 3.20
C LYS A 76 -9.70 8.80 2.08
N HIS A 77 -9.92 7.49 2.07
CA HIS A 77 -10.50 6.75 0.93
C HIS A 77 -11.77 5.95 1.23
N LYS A 78 -12.26 5.99 2.47
CA LYS A 78 -13.50 5.36 3.00
C LYS A 78 -13.56 3.84 3.02
N TYR A 79 -12.84 3.15 2.14
CA TYR A 79 -12.90 1.70 2.01
C TYR A 79 -11.52 1.07 1.88
N LEU A 80 -11.44 -0.24 2.13
CA LEU A 80 -10.22 -1.04 1.93
C LEU A 80 -10.31 -1.96 0.71
N LYS A 81 -11.52 -2.29 0.25
CA LYS A 81 -11.73 -3.21 -0.88
C LYS A 81 -11.66 -2.49 -2.21
N CYS A 82 -11.01 -3.13 -3.18
CA CYS A 82 -10.80 -2.56 -4.51
C CYS A 82 -12.13 -2.25 -5.24
N GLY A 83 -13.15 -3.10 -5.07
CA GLY A 83 -14.47 -2.89 -5.68
C GLY A 83 -15.17 -1.63 -5.17
N GLU A 84 -15.14 -1.41 -3.86
CA GLU A 84 -15.77 -0.26 -3.21
C GLU A 84 -15.03 1.05 -3.54
N LEU A 85 -13.69 1.00 -3.50
CA LEU A 85 -12.83 2.12 -3.88
C LEU A 85 -13.09 2.58 -5.33
N ARG A 86 -13.23 1.64 -6.27
CA ARG A 86 -13.49 1.94 -7.68
C ARG A 86 -14.91 2.44 -7.95
N GLY A 87 -15.88 2.08 -7.11
CA GLY A 87 -17.28 2.44 -7.27
C GLY A 87 -17.63 3.84 -6.74
N PHE A 88 -16.91 4.32 -5.71
CA PHE A 88 -17.19 5.59 -5.05
C PHE A 88 -16.48 6.80 -5.67
N LEU A 89 -15.33 6.57 -6.32
CA LEU A 89 -14.56 7.57 -7.06
C LEU A 89 -14.08 6.86 -8.32
N SER A 90 -14.17 7.49 -9.49
CA SER A 90 -13.54 6.99 -10.73
C SER A 90 -12.07 6.65 -10.44
N GLY A 91 -11.80 5.36 -10.21
CA GLY A 91 -10.71 4.90 -9.35
C GLY A 91 -9.34 5.36 -9.82
N LYS A 92 -8.75 6.29 -9.09
CA LYS A 92 -7.34 6.66 -9.25
C LYS A 92 -6.51 5.66 -8.46
N CYS A 93 -6.31 4.44 -9.00
CA CYS A 93 -5.43 3.44 -8.37
C CYS A 93 -4.06 4.04 -8.00
N ASN A 94 -3.60 5.00 -8.81
CA ASN A 94 -2.40 5.78 -8.56
C ASN A 94 -2.45 6.60 -7.25
N ASP A 95 -3.62 7.10 -6.85
CA ASP A 95 -3.79 7.80 -5.58
C ASP A 95 -3.77 6.83 -4.40
N TYR A 96 -4.33 5.62 -4.56
CA TYR A 96 -4.32 4.59 -3.52
C TYR A 96 -2.91 4.08 -3.23
N VAL A 97 -2.11 3.79 -4.26
CA VAL A 97 -0.71 3.36 -4.07
C VAL A 97 0.12 4.47 -3.43
N GLY A 98 -0.04 5.72 -3.86
CA GLY A 98 0.67 6.85 -3.29
C GLY A 98 0.32 7.07 -1.82
N THR A 99 -0.97 7.09 -1.48
CA THR A 99 -1.42 7.22 -0.10
C THR A 99 -0.93 6.06 0.77
N ALA A 100 -1.02 4.82 0.29
CA ALA A 100 -0.59 3.67 1.08
C ALA A 100 0.90 3.75 1.43
N ALA A 101 1.75 4.01 0.44
CA ALA A 101 3.19 4.15 0.65
C ALA A 101 3.53 5.34 1.57
N ALA A 102 2.83 6.47 1.42
CA ALA A 102 3.01 7.64 2.28
C ALA A 102 2.67 7.36 3.75
N ILE A 103 1.56 6.66 4.01
CA ILE A 103 1.13 6.34 5.38
C ILE A 103 2.18 5.47 6.05
N VAL A 104 2.62 4.37 5.42
CA VAL A 104 3.64 3.48 5.98
C VAL A 104 4.96 4.21 6.21
N GLY A 105 5.42 5.01 5.23
CA GLY A 105 6.62 5.82 5.39
C GLY A 105 6.57 6.84 6.53
N GLN A 106 5.38 7.26 6.95
CA GLN A 106 5.17 8.19 8.07
C GLN A 106 5.03 7.49 9.42
N MET A 107 4.84 6.17 9.46
CA MET A 107 4.68 5.42 10.71
C MET A 107 6.01 5.20 11.44
N GLY A 108 7.15 5.54 10.83
CA GLY A 108 8.47 5.38 11.45
C GLY A 108 8.93 3.93 11.58
N ILE A 109 8.27 3.01 10.86
CA ILE A 109 8.59 1.57 10.83
C ILE A 109 9.70 1.26 9.80
N ILE A 110 9.95 2.19 8.87
CA ILE A 110 11.00 2.08 7.86
C ILE A 110 12.20 2.94 8.30
N GLU A 111 13.38 2.32 8.40
CA GLU A 111 14.67 2.97 8.72
C GLU A 111 15.20 3.87 7.59
#